data_AF-A0A3D5BZA0-F1
#
_entry.id   AF-A0A3D5BZA0-F1
#
_cell.length_a   1.000
_cell.length_b   1.000
_cell.length_c   1.000
_cell.angle_alpha   90.00
_cell.angle_beta   90.00
_cell.angle_gamma   90.00
#
_symmetry.space_group_name_H-M   'P 1'
#
loop_
_entity.id
_entity.type
_entity.pdbx_description
1 polymer ?
#
loop_
_entity_poly.entity_id
_entity_poly.type
_entity_poly.pdbx_seq_one_letter_code
_entity_poly.pdbx_strand_id
1 'polypeptide(L)'
;MSFLFHVFVYQPIYNLLIFVYNIIPDFGVAIIFSTIVVKFFLIPLSKKQIESQKKMQELQPKIKEIQIKYKKDKEKQSRAMMELYKESKTNPFSGCLPMIVQLIFLIAIYRVLFNISTAGLVVNQSDLYSFVANPGQINKMFLSLVDLAAAIDFSNITIQSMPHIILVVLAAAAQFIQTKMLMNKSPIKTNKNEEPDFSEIMTKQMLFLGPLLTLFIGIKFPAGLALYWLVSTLFMVIQQVYMEVRAKKTDSLKVNS
;
A
#
# COMPACT_ATOMS: atom_id res chain seq x y z
N MET A 1 -15.58 14.97 -11.19
CA MET A 1 -15.23 14.04 -10.09
C MET A 1 -16.41 13.97 -9.15
N SER A 2 -16.63 12.86 -8.44
CA SER A 2 -17.67 12.85 -7.41
C SER A 2 -17.32 13.85 -6.32
N PHE A 3 -18.31 14.67 -5.92
CA PHE A 3 -18.22 15.63 -4.83
C PHE A 3 -17.66 15.00 -3.55
N LEU A 4 -18.07 13.76 -3.24
CA LEU A 4 -17.64 13.04 -2.05
C LEU A 4 -16.12 12.79 -2.03
N PHE A 5 -15.53 12.34 -3.14
CA PHE A 5 -14.08 12.12 -3.19
C PHE A 5 -13.32 13.43 -3.01
N HIS A 6 -13.82 14.51 -3.60
CA HIS A 6 -13.18 15.79 -3.50
C HIS A 6 -13.14 16.30 -2.06
N VAL A 7 -14.30 16.34 -1.39
CA VAL A 7 -14.44 16.87 -0.03
C VAL A 7 -13.81 15.97 1.04
N PHE A 8 -13.96 14.64 0.94
CA PHE A 8 -13.53 13.73 2.01
C PHE A 8 -12.13 13.16 1.82
N VAL A 9 -11.55 13.22 0.62
CA VAL A 9 -10.24 12.60 0.34
C VAL A 9 -9.27 13.62 -0.23
N TYR A 10 -9.59 14.22 -1.38
CA TYR A 10 -8.67 15.12 -2.07
C TYR A 10 -8.36 16.39 -1.26
N GLN A 11 -9.38 17.11 -0.84
CA GLN A 11 -9.24 18.40 -0.17
C GLN A 11 -8.52 18.30 1.20
N PRO A 12 -8.80 17.30 2.06
CA PRO A 12 -8.03 17.10 3.29
C PRO A 12 -6.55 16.79 3.03
N ILE A 13 -6.25 15.92 2.05
CA ILE A 13 -4.86 15.56 1.71
C ILE A 13 -4.13 16.77 1.11
N TYR A 14 -4.80 17.52 0.23
CA TYR A 14 -4.26 18.75 -0.36
C TYR A 14 -3.89 19.75 0.73
N ASN A 15 -4.82 20.05 1.64
CA ASN A 15 -4.59 21.00 2.72
C ASN A 15 -3.53 20.55 3.71
N LEU A 16 -3.47 19.26 4.03
CA LEU A 16 -2.42 18.72 4.89
C LEU A 16 -1.03 18.89 4.24
N LEU A 17 -0.90 18.61 2.95
CA LEU A 17 0.34 18.81 2.21
C LEU A 17 0.78 20.27 2.20
N ILE A 18 -0.13 21.20 1.87
CA ILE A 18 0.20 22.64 1.83
C ILE A 18 0.51 23.16 3.24
N PHE A 19 -0.23 22.72 4.24
CA PHE A 19 0.02 23.09 5.64
C PHE A 19 1.43 22.69 6.08
N VAL A 20 1.87 21.46 5.78
CA VAL A 20 3.24 21.02 6.09
C VAL A 20 4.27 21.79 5.28
N TYR A 21 4.00 22.04 3.99
CA TYR A 21 4.89 22.80 3.13
C TYR A 21 5.12 24.24 3.62
N ASN A 22 4.09 24.89 4.19
CA ASN A 22 4.23 26.22 4.79
C ASN A 22 5.14 26.24 6.03
N ILE A 23 5.29 25.09 6.72
CA ILE A 23 6.19 24.94 7.87
C ILE A 23 7.60 24.59 7.39
N ILE A 24 7.70 23.64 6.45
CA ILE A 24 8.96 23.18 5.87
C ILE A 24 8.81 23.24 4.34
N PRO A 25 9.45 24.20 3.65
CA PRO A 25 9.29 24.43 2.21
C PRO A 25 10.06 23.40 1.36
N ASP A 26 9.90 22.12 1.69
CA ASP A 26 10.33 20.96 0.92
C ASP A 26 9.12 20.06 0.67
N PHE A 27 8.79 19.89 -0.60
CA PHE A 27 7.57 19.21 -0.98
C PHE A 27 7.63 17.69 -0.74
N GLY A 28 8.82 17.10 -0.73
CA GLY A 28 8.96 15.69 -0.38
C GLY A 28 8.81 15.45 1.12
N VAL A 29 9.31 16.36 1.96
CA VAL A 29 9.02 16.35 3.41
C VAL A 29 7.52 16.48 3.65
N ALA A 30 6.83 17.36 2.92
CA ALA A 30 5.38 17.48 3.00
C ALA A 30 4.67 16.16 2.66
N ILE A 31 5.08 15.46 1.58
CA ILE A 31 4.54 14.15 1.22
C ILE A 31 4.83 13.10 2.30
N ILE A 32 6.07 13.00 2.80
CA ILE A 32 6.46 12.03 3.82
C ILE A 32 5.61 12.21 5.07
N PHE A 33 5.56 13.43 5.61
CA PHE A 33 4.84 13.73 6.83
C PHE A 33 3.33 13.49 6.68
N SER A 34 2.74 14.00 5.59
CA SER A 34 1.31 13.80 5.30
C SER A 34 0.96 12.32 5.20
N THR A 35 1.83 11.52 4.58
CA THR A 35 1.67 10.06 4.48
C THR A 35 1.68 9.41 5.85
N ILE A 36 2.63 9.77 6.72
CA ILE A 36 2.72 9.23 8.08
C ILE A 36 1.48 9.59 8.90
N VAL A 37 1.03 10.85 8.85
CA VAL A 37 -0.17 11.31 9.56
C VAL A 37 -1.40 10.52 9.12
N VAL A 38 -1.63 10.39 7.81
CA VAL A 38 -2.72 9.59 7.27
C VAL A 38 -2.64 8.13 7.75
N LYS A 39 -1.45 7.51 7.63
CA LYS A 39 -1.25 6.12 8.06
C LYS A 39 -1.49 5.94 9.56
N PHE A 40 -1.13 6.93 10.38
CA PHE A 40 -1.39 6.93 11.81
C PHE A 40 -2.90 6.88 12.11
N PHE A 41 -3.70 7.70 11.44
CA PHE A 41 -5.17 7.65 11.57
C PHE A 41 -5.78 6.34 11.08
N LEU A 42 -5.11 5.66 10.13
CA LEU A 42 -5.56 4.37 9.59
C LEU A 42 -5.09 3.15 10.42
N ILE A 43 -4.26 3.33 11.45
CA ILE A 43 -3.82 2.23 12.34
C ILE A 43 -4.98 1.33 12.83
N PRO A 44 -6.11 1.85 13.38
CA PRO A 44 -7.20 0.98 13.85
C PRO A 44 -7.80 0.13 12.74
N LEU A 45 -7.90 0.69 11.52
CA LEU A 45 -8.36 -0.05 10.35
C LEU A 45 -7.37 -1.14 9.95
N SER A 46 -6.08 -0.80 9.83
CA SER A 46 -5.03 -1.75 9.47
C SER A 46 -4.88 -2.87 10.49
N LYS A 47 -5.06 -2.61 11.79
CA LYS A 47 -5.11 -3.65 12.83
C LYS A 47 -6.19 -4.70 12.55
N LYS A 48 -7.43 -4.27 12.25
CA LYS A 48 -8.53 -5.18 11.91
C LYS A 48 -8.24 -5.98 10.65
N GLN A 49 -7.64 -5.34 9.64
CA GLN A 49 -7.25 -6.00 8.39
C GLN A 49 -6.22 -7.11 8.63
N ILE A 50 -5.21 -6.84 9.45
CA ILE A 50 -4.13 -7.80 9.73
C ILE A 50 -4.62 -8.96 10.59
N GLU A 51 -5.49 -8.71 11.57
CA GLU A 51 -6.15 -9.79 12.32
C GLU A 51 -6.97 -10.69 11.39
N SER A 52 -7.73 -10.11 10.47
CA SER A 52 -8.49 -10.89 9.50
C SER A 52 -7.60 -11.69 8.56
N GLN A 53 -6.45 -11.14 8.15
CA GLN A 53 -5.47 -11.87 7.33
C GLN A 53 -4.86 -13.04 8.10
N LYS A 54 -4.55 -12.87 9.40
CA LYS A 54 -4.05 -13.96 10.25
C LYS A 54 -5.06 -15.10 10.37
N LYS A 55 -6.34 -14.81 10.62
CA LYS A 55 -7.41 -15.83 10.64
C LYS A 55 -7.50 -16.58 9.31
N MET A 56 -7.38 -15.87 8.18
CA MET A 56 -7.33 -16.49 6.87
C MET A 56 -6.11 -17.39 6.67
N GLN A 57 -4.96 -17.03 7.23
CA GLN A 57 -3.76 -17.88 7.22
C GLN A 57 -3.97 -19.16 8.05
N GLU A 58 -4.64 -19.07 9.20
CA GLU A 58 -4.97 -20.22 10.06
C GLU A 58 -5.92 -21.21 9.35
N LEU A 59 -6.79 -20.72 8.46
CA LEU A 59 -7.70 -21.56 7.66
C LEU A 59 -7.03 -22.22 6.45
N GLN A 60 -5.84 -21.80 6.03
CA GLN A 60 -5.14 -22.34 4.83
C GLN A 60 -5.03 -23.88 4.79
N PRO A 61 -4.74 -24.60 5.89
CA PRO A 61 -4.70 -26.06 5.87
C PRO A 61 -6.05 -26.68 5.49
N LYS A 62 -7.15 -26.19 6.08
CA LYS A 62 -8.51 -26.66 5.79
C LYS A 62 -8.95 -26.29 4.37
N ILE A 63 -8.56 -25.10 3.90
CA ILE A 63 -8.76 -24.67 2.51
C ILE A 63 -8.09 -25.68 1.55
N LYS A 64 -6.84 -26.07 1.83
CA LYS A 64 -6.11 -27.06 1.02
C LYS A 64 -6.76 -28.44 1.07
N GLU A 65 -7.22 -28.89 2.24
CA GLU A 65 -7.96 -30.16 2.37
C GLU A 65 -9.22 -30.19 1.52
N ILE A 66 -10.03 -29.11 1.54
CA ILE A 66 -11.21 -28.96 0.68
C ILE A 66 -10.82 -28.98 -0.79
N GLN A 67 -9.73 -28.29 -1.15
CA GLN A 67 -9.26 -28.24 -2.53
C GLN A 67 -8.86 -29.62 -3.07
N ILE A 68 -8.17 -30.43 -2.25
CA ILE A 68 -7.79 -31.80 -2.57
C ILE A 68 -9.02 -32.71 -2.64
N LYS A 69 -9.89 -32.68 -1.61
CA LYS A 69 -11.08 -33.53 -1.49
C LYS A 69 -12.05 -33.37 -2.66
N TYR A 70 -12.25 -32.13 -3.13
CA TYR A 70 -13.17 -31.81 -4.22
C TYR A 70 -12.46 -31.37 -5.51
N LYS A 71 -11.23 -31.85 -5.77
CA LYS A 71 -10.43 -31.46 -6.95
C LYS A 71 -11.18 -31.61 -8.27
N LYS A 72 -12.04 -32.63 -8.39
CA LYS A 72 -12.83 -32.94 -9.60
C LYS A 72 -14.23 -32.29 -9.61
N ASP A 73 -14.68 -31.70 -8.51
CA ASP A 73 -16.03 -31.15 -8.35
C ASP A 73 -15.94 -29.70 -7.85
N LYS A 74 -15.81 -28.78 -8.82
CA LYS A 74 -15.62 -27.34 -8.55
C LYS A 74 -16.81 -26.71 -7.83
N GLU A 75 -18.00 -27.22 -8.06
CA GLU A 75 -19.20 -26.70 -7.41
C GLU A 75 -19.21 -27.07 -5.93
N LYS A 76 -18.96 -28.34 -5.59
CA LYS A 76 -18.83 -28.77 -4.18
C LYS A 76 -17.63 -28.12 -3.49
N GLN A 77 -16.52 -27.94 -4.21
CA GLN A 77 -15.35 -27.21 -3.71
C GLN A 77 -15.71 -25.78 -3.28
N SER A 78 -16.41 -25.03 -4.13
CA SER A 78 -16.84 -23.65 -3.84
C SER A 78 -17.80 -23.59 -2.66
N ARG A 79 -18.79 -24.50 -2.60
CA ARG A 79 -19.77 -24.57 -1.51
C ARG A 79 -19.11 -24.88 -0.16
N ALA A 80 -18.27 -25.92 -0.11
CA ALA A 80 -17.55 -26.31 1.11
C ALA A 80 -16.58 -25.20 1.58
N MET A 81 -15.95 -24.49 0.64
CA MET A 81 -15.09 -23.34 0.98
C MET A 81 -15.89 -22.22 1.62
N MET A 82 -17.07 -21.90 1.07
CA MET A 82 -17.94 -20.87 1.63
C MET A 82 -18.51 -21.27 2.99
N GLU A 83 -18.84 -22.55 3.17
CA GLU A 83 -19.27 -23.12 4.45
C GLU A 83 -18.18 -22.98 5.51
N LEU A 84 -16.94 -23.36 5.18
CA LEU A 84 -15.78 -23.17 6.06
C LEU A 84 -15.62 -21.70 6.50
N TYR A 85 -15.76 -20.75 5.58
CA TYR A 85 -15.69 -19.33 5.90
C TYR A 85 -16.82 -18.86 6.82
N LYS A 86 -18.05 -19.37 6.62
CA LYS A 86 -19.21 -19.07 7.47
C LYS A 86 -19.04 -19.65 8.88
N GLU A 87 -18.68 -20.93 8.99
CA GLU A 87 -18.44 -21.61 10.28
C GLU A 87 -17.32 -20.93 11.06
N SER A 88 -16.25 -20.56 10.36
CA SER A 88 -15.09 -19.88 10.96
C SER A 88 -15.32 -18.37 11.15
N LYS A 89 -16.52 -17.85 10.84
CA LYS A 89 -16.90 -16.42 10.92
C LYS A 89 -15.85 -15.49 10.31
N THR A 90 -15.22 -15.91 9.21
CA THR A 90 -14.11 -15.20 8.56
C THR A 90 -14.54 -14.74 7.17
N ASN A 91 -14.27 -13.48 6.83
CA ASN A 91 -14.66 -12.90 5.54
C ASN A 91 -13.46 -12.87 4.56
N PRO A 92 -13.51 -13.58 3.41
CA PRO A 92 -12.42 -13.61 2.44
C PRO A 92 -12.10 -12.23 1.83
N PHE A 93 -13.08 -11.32 1.77
CA PHE A 93 -12.88 -9.97 1.21
C PHE A 93 -12.19 -9.00 2.17
N SER A 94 -12.04 -9.34 3.44
CA SER A 94 -11.35 -8.47 4.40
C SER A 94 -9.85 -8.30 4.07
N GLY A 95 -9.29 -9.22 3.28
CA GLY A 95 -7.90 -9.17 2.81
C GLY A 95 -7.61 -8.11 1.74
N CYS A 96 -8.61 -7.68 0.93
CA CYS A 96 -8.40 -6.72 -0.15
C CYS A 96 -8.69 -5.26 0.23
N LEU A 97 -9.35 -5.03 1.38
CA LEU A 97 -9.64 -3.70 1.90
C LEU A 97 -8.40 -2.77 2.01
N PRO A 98 -7.20 -3.24 2.44
CA PRO A 98 -6.00 -2.40 2.45
C PRO A 98 -5.66 -1.86 1.06
N MET A 99 -5.84 -2.67 0.02
CA MET A 99 -5.52 -2.32 -1.36
C MET A 99 -6.48 -1.24 -1.89
N ILE A 100 -7.77 -1.33 -1.56
CA ILE A 100 -8.78 -0.34 -1.94
C ILE A 100 -8.44 1.01 -1.31
N VAL A 101 -8.17 1.02 0.00
CA VAL A 101 -7.77 2.24 0.71
C VAL A 101 -6.50 2.82 0.10
N GLN A 102 -5.48 1.97 -0.12
CA GLN A 102 -4.22 2.37 -0.75
C GLN A 102 -4.45 3.05 -2.11
N LEU A 103 -5.34 2.49 -2.95
CA LEU A 103 -5.64 3.03 -4.28
C LEU A 103 -6.36 4.39 -4.21
N ILE A 104 -7.31 4.56 -3.28
CA ILE A 104 -8.01 5.83 -3.07
C ILE A 104 -7.02 6.94 -2.71
N PHE A 105 -6.09 6.66 -1.78
CA PHE A 105 -5.04 7.61 -1.39
C PHE A 105 -4.04 7.88 -2.51
N LEU A 106 -3.64 6.84 -3.27
CA LEU A 106 -2.76 6.99 -4.42
C LEU A 106 -3.36 7.92 -5.48
N ILE A 107 -4.65 7.75 -5.80
CA ILE A 107 -5.37 8.61 -6.76
C ILE A 107 -5.42 10.06 -6.25
N ALA A 108 -5.58 10.26 -4.94
CA ALA A 108 -5.60 11.60 -4.35
C ALA A 108 -4.23 12.29 -4.48
N ILE A 109 -3.14 11.63 -4.07
CA ILE A 109 -1.77 12.15 -4.20
C ILE A 109 -1.44 12.42 -5.67
N TYR A 110 -1.75 11.48 -6.57
CA TYR A 110 -1.56 11.67 -8.01
C TYR A 110 -2.26 12.93 -8.50
N ARG A 111 -3.52 13.16 -8.12
CA ARG A 111 -4.27 14.36 -8.52
C ARG A 111 -3.67 15.63 -7.95
N VAL A 112 -3.21 15.62 -6.70
CA VAL A 112 -2.55 16.78 -6.11
C VAL A 112 -1.30 17.14 -6.91
N LEU A 113 -0.43 16.16 -7.15
CA LEU A 113 0.80 16.34 -7.92
C LEU A 113 0.52 16.78 -9.36
N PHE A 114 -0.45 16.15 -10.02
CA PHE A 114 -0.82 16.46 -11.39
C PHE A 114 -1.41 17.86 -11.50
N ASN A 115 -2.37 18.24 -10.65
CA ASN A 115 -3.00 19.55 -10.70
C ASN A 115 -2.02 20.68 -10.36
N ILE A 116 -1.16 20.50 -9.35
CA ILE A 116 -0.12 21.47 -9.02
C ILE A 116 0.85 21.60 -10.19
N SER A 117 1.30 20.50 -10.79
CA SER A 117 2.22 20.52 -11.93
C SER A 117 1.64 21.21 -13.16
N THR A 118 0.40 20.89 -13.55
CA THR A 118 -0.25 21.49 -14.73
C THR A 118 -0.63 22.96 -14.52
N ALA A 119 -0.88 23.38 -13.28
CA ALA A 119 -1.12 24.78 -12.92
C ALA A 119 0.18 25.60 -12.77
N GLY A 120 1.33 25.09 -13.23
CA GLY A 120 2.61 25.80 -13.12
C GLY A 120 3.14 25.89 -11.69
N LEU A 121 2.84 24.89 -10.86
CA LEU A 121 3.20 24.80 -9.44
C LEU A 121 2.51 25.83 -8.54
N VAL A 122 1.43 26.45 -9.01
CA VAL A 122 0.64 27.41 -8.26
C VAL A 122 -0.44 26.69 -7.45
N VAL A 123 -0.53 27.02 -6.16
CA VAL A 123 -1.56 26.51 -5.26
C VAL A 123 -2.93 27.10 -5.62
N ASN A 124 -3.92 26.22 -5.77
CA ASN A 124 -5.29 26.62 -6.03
C ASN A 124 -5.95 27.10 -4.74
N GLN A 125 -6.24 28.41 -4.68
CA GLN A 125 -6.87 29.02 -3.52
C GLN A 125 -8.25 28.44 -3.21
N SER A 126 -9.01 27.97 -4.20
CA SER A 126 -10.37 27.47 -3.95
C SER A 126 -10.40 26.12 -3.22
N ASP A 127 -9.30 25.37 -3.28
CA ASP A 127 -9.18 24.07 -2.60
C ASP A 127 -8.60 24.22 -1.18
N LEU A 128 -8.11 25.40 -0.80
CA LEU A 128 -7.57 25.66 0.53
C LEU A 128 -8.67 25.90 1.56
N TYR A 129 -8.47 25.35 2.75
CA TYR A 129 -9.21 25.75 3.93
C TYR A 129 -8.76 27.12 4.40
N SER A 130 -9.67 27.85 5.04
CA SER A 130 -9.46 29.23 5.50
C SER A 130 -8.27 29.39 6.45
N PHE A 131 -7.88 28.35 7.17
CA PHE A 131 -6.77 28.35 8.11
C PHE A 131 -5.42 27.97 7.48
N VAL A 132 -5.39 27.56 6.20
CA VAL A 132 -4.15 27.21 5.50
C VAL A 132 -3.71 28.38 4.63
N ALA A 133 -2.54 28.95 4.95
CA ALA A 133 -1.95 30.02 4.15
C ALA A 133 -1.60 29.53 2.74
N ASN A 134 -1.75 30.40 1.75
CA ASN A 134 -1.36 30.10 0.38
C ASN A 134 0.13 30.48 0.16
N PRO A 135 1.04 29.52 -0.08
CA PRO A 135 2.45 29.81 -0.38
C PRO A 135 2.69 30.37 -1.78
N GLY A 136 1.67 30.43 -2.64
CA GLY A 136 1.80 30.80 -4.04
C GLY A 136 2.39 29.65 -4.86
N GLN A 137 3.65 29.79 -5.26
CA GLN A 137 4.36 28.77 -6.03
C GLN A 137 5.09 27.77 -5.13
N ILE A 138 4.96 26.48 -5.45
CA ILE A 138 5.62 25.39 -4.73
C ILE A 138 6.92 25.00 -5.39
N ASN A 139 7.96 24.81 -4.58
CA ASN A 139 9.16 24.12 -5.00
C ASN A 139 8.90 22.60 -5.03
N LYS A 140 8.87 22.03 -6.24
CA LYS A 140 8.65 20.60 -6.50
C LYS A 140 9.84 19.70 -6.16
N MET A 141 10.97 20.26 -5.76
CA MET A 141 12.16 19.49 -5.43
C MET A 141 12.04 18.83 -4.06
N PHE A 142 12.55 17.60 -3.96
CA PHE A 142 12.81 16.90 -2.71
C PHE A 142 14.29 16.88 -2.44
N LEU A 143 14.71 17.46 -1.31
CA LEU A 143 16.11 17.60 -0.87
C LEU A 143 17.02 18.24 -1.93
N SER A 144 16.46 19.00 -2.87
CA SER A 144 17.15 19.51 -4.07
C SER A 144 17.71 18.43 -5.00
N LEU A 145 17.35 17.16 -4.80
CA LEU A 145 17.86 16.01 -5.57
C LEU A 145 16.84 15.44 -6.55
N VAL A 146 15.55 15.46 -6.20
CA VAL A 146 14.50 14.79 -6.98
C VAL A 146 13.41 15.78 -7.35
N ASP A 147 13.10 15.92 -8.64
CA ASP A 147 11.88 16.60 -9.07
C ASP A 147 10.68 15.66 -8.87
N LEU A 148 9.81 15.99 -7.91
CA LEU A 148 8.67 15.16 -7.55
C LEU A 148 7.51 15.21 -8.55
N ALA A 149 7.49 16.18 -9.45
CA ALA A 149 6.47 16.33 -10.48
C ALA A 149 6.88 15.67 -11.81
N ALA A 150 8.15 15.30 -11.97
CA ALA A 150 8.66 14.70 -13.18
C ALA A 150 8.39 13.18 -13.26
N ALA A 151 8.07 12.69 -14.46
CA ALA A 151 8.05 11.27 -14.80
C ALA A 151 9.39 10.85 -15.43
N ILE A 152 9.69 9.55 -15.49
CA ILE A 152 10.91 9.06 -16.13
C ILE A 152 10.71 9.00 -17.66
N ASP A 153 11.58 9.70 -18.39
CA ASP A 153 11.73 9.54 -19.83
C ASP A 153 12.88 8.57 -20.15
N PHE A 154 12.53 7.41 -20.70
CA PHE A 154 13.52 6.38 -21.08
C PHE A 154 14.33 6.75 -22.32
N SER A 155 13.83 7.64 -23.17
CA SER A 155 14.55 8.05 -24.37
C SER A 155 15.73 8.97 -24.02
N ASN A 156 15.69 9.60 -22.84
CA ASN A 156 16.69 10.54 -22.37
C ASN A 156 16.97 10.38 -20.87
N ILE A 157 17.64 9.28 -20.52
CA ILE A 157 18.06 9.02 -19.15
C ILE A 157 19.31 9.86 -18.83
N THR A 158 19.17 10.80 -17.91
CA THR A 158 20.26 11.66 -17.44
C THR A 158 20.62 11.35 -15.98
N ILE A 159 21.73 11.93 -15.49
CA ILE A 159 22.16 11.82 -14.08
C ILE A 159 21.07 12.38 -13.15
N GLN A 160 20.35 13.42 -13.58
CA GLN A 160 19.26 14.04 -12.83
C GLN A 160 18.04 13.11 -12.67
N SER A 161 17.86 12.13 -13.56
CA SER A 161 16.82 11.11 -13.45
C SER A 161 17.18 9.98 -12.48
N MET A 162 18.46 9.83 -12.09
CA MET A 162 18.92 8.74 -11.21
C MET A 162 18.25 8.72 -9.84
N PRO A 163 18.11 9.85 -9.12
CA PRO A 163 17.43 9.86 -7.82
C PRO A 163 15.98 9.37 -7.90
N HIS A 164 15.26 9.70 -8.98
CA HIS A 164 13.90 9.19 -9.20
C HIS A 164 13.92 7.68 -9.46
N ILE A 165 14.81 7.18 -10.31
CA ILE A 165 14.94 5.73 -10.57
C ILE A 165 15.24 4.97 -9.27
N ILE A 166 16.18 5.47 -8.46
CA ILE A 166 16.52 4.87 -7.16
C ILE A 166 15.30 4.81 -6.26
N LEU A 167 14.53 5.90 -6.19
CA LEU A 167 13.31 5.97 -5.38
C LEU A 167 12.27 4.91 -5.81
N VAL A 168 12.05 4.72 -7.10
CA VAL A 168 11.12 3.72 -7.65
C VAL A 168 11.59 2.30 -7.33
N VAL A 169 12.88 2.02 -7.50
CA VAL A 169 13.48 0.72 -7.17
C VAL A 169 13.35 0.43 -5.67
N LEU A 170 13.63 1.42 -4.81
CA LEU A 170 13.46 1.28 -3.36
C LEU A 170 12.00 1.04 -2.99
N ALA A 171 11.05 1.76 -3.59
CA ALA A 171 9.63 1.55 -3.36
C ALA A 171 9.19 0.12 -3.72
N ALA A 172 9.61 -0.38 -4.88
CA ALA A 172 9.30 -1.74 -5.31
C ALA A 172 9.99 -2.81 -4.45
N ALA A 173 11.24 -2.60 -4.07
CA ALA A 173 11.96 -3.50 -3.16
C ALA A 173 11.28 -3.55 -1.78
N ALA A 174 10.89 -2.40 -1.24
CA ALA A 174 10.12 -2.32 0.00
C ALA A 174 8.78 -3.05 -0.14
N GLN A 175 8.07 -2.89 -1.28
CA GLN A 175 6.80 -3.58 -1.56
C GLN A 175 6.98 -5.10 -1.62
N PHE A 176 8.09 -5.57 -2.19
CA PHE A 176 8.43 -6.97 -2.24
C PHE A 176 8.68 -7.54 -0.84
N ILE A 177 9.49 -6.84 -0.04
CA ILE A 177 9.75 -7.21 1.37
C ILE A 177 8.44 -7.25 2.16
N GLN A 178 7.62 -6.22 2.03
CA GLN A 178 6.31 -6.15 2.69
C GLN A 178 5.43 -7.34 2.32
N THR A 179 5.31 -7.65 1.03
CA THR A 179 4.45 -8.73 0.55
C THR A 179 4.97 -10.08 1.05
N LYS A 180 6.29 -10.28 1.03
CA LYS A 180 6.93 -11.48 1.54
C LYS A 180 6.69 -11.69 3.03
N MET A 181 6.61 -10.62 3.83
CA MET A 181 6.29 -10.72 5.26
C MET A 181 4.84 -11.15 5.52
N LEU A 182 3.92 -10.75 4.64
CA LEU A 182 2.50 -11.13 4.75
C LEU A 182 2.22 -12.56 4.28
N MET A 183 3.20 -13.20 3.64
CA MET A 183 3.08 -14.57 3.15
C MET A 183 3.49 -15.58 4.19
N ASN A 184 2.62 -16.54 4.44
CA ASN A 184 2.96 -17.70 5.26
C ASN A 184 3.66 -18.77 4.40
N LYS A 185 4.67 -19.45 4.94
CA LYS A 185 5.18 -20.69 4.34
C LYS A 185 4.10 -21.75 4.55
N SER A 186 3.44 -22.20 3.49
CA SER A 186 2.49 -23.29 3.64
C SER A 186 3.20 -24.53 4.20
N PRO A 187 2.67 -25.18 5.27
CA PRO A 187 3.33 -26.32 5.90
C PRO A 187 3.26 -27.60 5.07
N ILE A 188 2.39 -27.65 4.04
CA ILE A 188 2.23 -28.82 3.18
C ILE A 188 3.25 -28.71 2.04
N LYS A 189 4.30 -29.55 2.11
CA LYS A 189 5.21 -29.80 0.99
C LYS A 189 4.44 -30.54 -0.10
N THR A 190 3.93 -29.81 -1.08
CA THR A 190 3.49 -30.37 -2.36
C THR A 190 4.71 -31.06 -2.98
N ASN A 191 4.59 -32.33 -3.37
CA ASN A 191 5.71 -33.08 -3.97
C ASN A 191 6.22 -32.31 -5.20
N LYS A 192 7.54 -32.30 -5.45
CA LYS A 192 8.17 -31.54 -6.57
C LYS A 192 7.59 -31.85 -7.97
N ASN A 193 6.80 -32.92 -8.10
CA ASN A 193 6.21 -33.41 -9.35
C ASN A 193 4.70 -33.14 -9.46
N GLU A 194 4.07 -32.49 -8.49
CA GLU A 194 2.65 -32.11 -8.54
C GLU A 194 2.49 -30.67 -9.03
N GLU A 195 1.48 -30.43 -9.85
CA GLU A 195 1.13 -29.08 -10.31
C GLU A 195 0.93 -28.15 -9.11
N PRO A 196 1.47 -26.92 -9.15
CA PRO A 196 1.31 -25.97 -8.07
C PRO A 196 -0.17 -25.72 -7.82
N ASP A 197 -0.58 -25.89 -6.57
CA ASP A 197 -1.95 -25.61 -6.12
C ASP A 197 -2.33 -24.15 -6.46
N PHE A 198 -3.60 -23.92 -6.77
CA PHE A 198 -4.13 -22.61 -7.14
C PHE A 198 -3.81 -21.55 -6.06
N SER A 199 -3.82 -21.94 -4.79
CA SER A 199 -3.43 -21.07 -3.67
C SER A 199 -1.95 -20.65 -3.73
N GLU A 200 -1.06 -21.55 -4.14
CA GLU A 200 0.37 -21.27 -4.32
C GLU A 200 0.64 -20.38 -5.53
N ILE A 201 -0.10 -20.59 -6.63
CA ILE A 201 -0.04 -19.71 -7.80
C ILE A 201 -0.49 -18.30 -7.42
N MET A 202 -1.63 -18.16 -6.75
CA MET A 202 -2.16 -16.85 -6.31
C MET A 202 -1.18 -16.13 -5.38
N THR A 203 -0.58 -16.88 -4.44
CA THR A 203 0.47 -16.37 -3.55
C THR A 203 1.64 -15.86 -4.39
N LYS A 204 2.29 -16.71 -5.19
CA LYS A 204 3.44 -16.32 -6.02
C LYS A 204 3.13 -15.14 -6.95
N GLN A 205 1.94 -15.11 -7.56
CA GLN A 205 1.50 -13.98 -8.37
C GLN A 205 1.47 -12.69 -7.56
N MET A 206 0.88 -12.69 -6.36
CA MET A 206 0.83 -11.50 -5.51
C MET A 206 2.24 -11.02 -5.10
N LEU A 207 3.19 -11.94 -4.86
CA LEU A 207 4.57 -11.60 -4.50
C LEU A 207 5.28 -10.75 -5.56
N PHE A 208 5.09 -11.11 -6.83
CA PHE A 208 5.82 -10.50 -7.94
C PHE A 208 5.01 -9.41 -8.66
N LEU A 209 3.69 -9.57 -8.76
CA LEU A 209 2.81 -8.65 -9.46
C LEU A 209 2.78 -7.26 -8.79
N GLY A 210 2.68 -7.22 -7.45
CA GLY A 210 2.62 -5.94 -6.71
C GLY A 210 3.87 -5.06 -6.93
N PRO A 211 5.09 -5.59 -6.68
CA PRO A 211 6.32 -4.86 -6.95
C PRO A 211 6.51 -4.49 -8.42
N LEU A 212 6.13 -5.37 -9.35
CA LEU A 212 6.21 -5.08 -10.78
C LEU A 212 5.28 -3.93 -11.19
N LEU A 213 4.04 -3.91 -10.70
CA LEU A 213 3.12 -2.80 -10.90
C LEU A 213 3.64 -1.51 -10.26
N THR A 214 4.27 -1.61 -9.09
CA THR A 214 4.90 -0.46 -8.43
C THR A 214 6.03 0.11 -9.27
N LEU A 215 6.87 -0.73 -9.87
CA LEU A 215 7.90 -0.30 -10.83
C LEU A 215 7.26 0.37 -12.05
N PHE A 216 6.30 -0.30 -12.69
CA PHE A 216 5.64 0.21 -13.89
C PHE A 216 4.99 1.58 -13.65
N ILE A 217 4.25 1.73 -12.55
CA ILE A 217 3.59 2.98 -12.17
C ILE A 217 4.65 4.02 -11.78
N GLY A 218 5.62 3.68 -10.94
CA GLY A 218 6.65 4.62 -10.48
C GLY A 218 7.49 5.18 -11.63
N ILE A 219 7.64 4.41 -12.71
CA ILE A 219 8.31 4.85 -13.93
C ILE A 219 7.44 5.81 -14.77
N LYS A 220 6.15 5.49 -14.93
CA LYS A 220 5.25 6.23 -15.82
C LYS A 220 4.66 7.49 -15.21
N PHE A 221 4.67 7.61 -13.89
CA PHE A 221 4.00 8.68 -13.15
C PHE A 221 4.99 9.54 -12.36
N PRO A 222 4.56 10.71 -11.85
CA PRO A 222 5.43 11.62 -11.10
C PRO A 222 6.15 10.96 -9.91
N ALA A 223 7.40 11.36 -9.65
CA ALA A 223 8.24 10.78 -8.58
C ALA A 223 7.64 10.88 -7.18
N GLY A 224 6.79 11.88 -6.93
CA GLY A 224 6.04 11.99 -5.68
C GLY A 224 5.18 10.76 -5.36
N LEU A 225 4.69 10.03 -6.38
CA LEU A 225 3.97 8.77 -6.16
C LEU A 225 4.90 7.68 -5.63
N ALA A 226 6.12 7.57 -6.18
CA ALA A 226 7.11 6.61 -5.72
C ALA A 226 7.56 6.90 -4.28
N LEU A 227 7.72 8.18 -3.93
CA LEU A 227 8.03 8.62 -2.57
C LEU A 227 6.91 8.22 -1.60
N TYR A 228 5.67 8.56 -1.94
CA TYR A 228 4.49 8.15 -1.18
C TYR A 228 4.47 6.63 -0.98
N TRP A 229 4.71 5.87 -2.05
CA TRP A 229 4.68 4.41 -2.01
C TRP A 229 5.73 3.85 -1.06
N LEU A 230 6.98 4.32 -1.17
CA LEU A 230 8.08 3.90 -0.30
C LEU A 230 7.74 4.17 1.17
N VAL A 231 7.35 5.39 1.52
CA VAL A 231 7.03 5.79 2.90
C VAL A 231 5.85 5.00 3.44
N SER A 232 4.77 4.89 2.65
CA SER A 232 3.58 4.11 2.98
C SER A 232 3.94 2.65 3.28
N THR A 233 4.79 2.04 2.46
CA THR A 233 5.19 0.65 2.59
C THR A 233 6.12 0.43 3.78
N LEU A 234 7.09 1.31 4.01
CA LEU A 234 7.94 1.28 5.20
C LEU A 234 7.10 1.39 6.48
N PHE A 235 6.14 2.30 6.53
CA PHE A 235 5.23 2.41 7.67
C PHE A 235 4.47 1.11 7.92
N MET A 236 3.92 0.50 6.86
CA MET A 236 3.18 -0.76 6.99
C MET A 236 4.08 -1.92 7.45
N VAL A 237 5.33 -1.99 6.97
CA VAL A 237 6.31 -2.98 7.43
C VAL A 237 6.60 -2.79 8.93
N ILE A 238 6.89 -1.57 9.35
CA ILE A 238 7.14 -1.23 10.77
C ILE A 238 5.92 -1.62 11.62
N GLN A 239 4.71 -1.26 11.17
CA GLN A 239 3.47 -1.58 11.85
C GLN A 239 3.28 -3.10 11.99
N GLN A 240 3.52 -3.86 10.93
CA GLN A 240 3.41 -5.32 10.92
C GLN A 240 4.38 -5.96 11.92
N VAL A 241 5.68 -5.59 11.87
CA VAL A 241 6.70 -6.09 12.81
C VAL A 241 6.30 -5.79 14.25
N TYR A 242 5.89 -4.55 14.53
CA TYR A 242 5.47 -4.15 15.88
C TYR A 242 4.31 -5.00 16.41
N MET A 243 3.30 -5.27 15.58
CA MET A 243 2.15 -6.07 15.98
C MET A 243 2.50 -7.54 16.21
N GLU A 244 3.35 -8.13 15.37
CA GLU A 244 3.83 -9.50 15.56
C GLU A 244 4.63 -9.67 16.85
N VAL A 245 5.54 -8.74 17.14
CA VAL A 245 6.32 -8.74 18.39
C VAL A 245 5.40 -8.62 19.61
N ARG A 246 4.40 -7.72 19.55
CA ARG A 246 3.43 -7.55 20.64
C ARG A 246 2.56 -8.79 20.84
N ALA A 247 2.13 -9.46 19.77
CA ALA A 247 1.35 -10.69 19.84
C ALA A 247 2.13 -11.81 20.55
N LYS A 248 3.38 -12.07 20.14
CA LYS A 248 4.26 -13.08 20.76
C LYS A 248 4.47 -12.85 22.26
N LYS A 249 4.70 -11.60 22.67
CA LYS A 249 4.85 -11.23 24.09
C LYS A 249 3.59 -11.53 24.90
N THR A 250 2.42 -11.29 24.32
CA THR A 250 1.12 -11.54 24.98
C THR A 250 0.89 -13.05 25.17
N ASP A 251 1.21 -13.86 24.15
CA ASP A 251 1.08 -15.31 24.23
C ASP A 251 2.05 -15.91 25.26
N SER A 252 3.29 -15.42 25.34
CA SER A 252 4.26 -15.88 26.36
C SER A 252 3.85 -15.58 27.79
N LEU A 253 3.10 -14.49 28.03
CA LEU A 253 2.61 -14.14 29.36
C LEU A 253 1.45 -15.05 29.79
N LYS A 254 0.61 -15.48 28.86
CA LYS A 254 -0.52 -16.40 29.13
C LYS A 254 -0.07 -17.84 29.39
N VAL A 255 1.07 -18.27 28.84
CA VAL A 255 1.62 -19.61 29.06
C VAL A 255 2.32 -19.71 30.42
N ASN A 256 2.77 -18.58 30.97
CA ASN A 256 3.49 -18.50 32.25
C ASN A 256 2.59 -18.05 33.43
N SER A 257 1.28 -17.92 33.22
CA SER A 257 0.27 -17.56 34.22
C SER A 257 -0.70 -18.70 34.44
#